data_AF-A0A5B0AQE7-F1
#
_entry.id   AF-A0A5B0AQE7-F1
#
_cell.length_a   1.000
_cell.length_b   1.000
_cell.length_c   1.000
_cell.angle_alpha   90.00
_cell.angle_beta   90.00
_cell.angle_gamma   90.00
#
_symmetry.space_group_name_H-M   'P 1'
#
loop_
_entity.id
_entity.type
_entity.pdbx_description
1 polymer ?
#
loop_
_entity_poly.entity_id
_entity_poly.type
_entity_poly.pdbx_seq_one_letter_code
_entity_poly.pdbx_strand_id
1 'polypeptide(L)'
;MGAVSRIPHPEVDVPRLLPPEGLTRGGVRSRRRAPGRRGCGWRGCAAVLTSLTALAATSLIAPTAAVPLSMPCALKRTAAHHSEGLDTWNAAYPRPLRRLDAVMVFLSFPDAEPLTRPADLTADYFPATSHFFAQASYGKFRLRPHPLREWIRMPRASTAYAMQRDWHAAARSAYLRDALAAADGRVDFSRYDVVYFVADPDAPGVDSDATKVVNLDVPLRADGADIRRVVTVFEKHPPDRLVLAHETGHVFDLPDLYHRPVDGKGDWDTHVGDWDLMGSQFGLAPDLFGWHKWKLGWLEPRQVRCVVGAGRRGARLTLEPLAAGAGAGAEAGSGV
;
A
#
# COMPACT_ATOMS: atom_id res chain seq x y z
N MET A 1 33.82 -10.60 -23.74
CA MET A 1 34.54 -9.32 -23.48
C MET A 1 33.46 -8.24 -23.47
N GLY A 2 32.99 -7.70 -22.35
CA GLY A 2 33.73 -7.29 -21.16
C GLY A 2 33.73 -5.77 -21.12
N ALA A 3 32.61 -5.17 -20.71
CA ALA A 3 32.56 -3.75 -20.35
C ALA A 3 31.72 -3.60 -19.08
N VAL A 4 32.39 -3.82 -17.95
CA VAL A 4 31.96 -3.37 -16.63
C VAL A 4 32.16 -1.85 -16.59
N SER A 5 31.09 -1.09 -16.34
CA SER A 5 31.14 0.34 -16.04
C SER A 5 30.29 0.56 -14.77
N ARG A 6 30.89 0.49 -13.57
CA ARG A 6 31.51 1.58 -12.79
C ARG A 6 30.50 2.61 -12.22
N ILE A 7 29.97 2.31 -11.02
CA ILE A 7 29.85 3.09 -9.73
C ILE A 7 29.88 4.64 -9.79
N PRO A 8 29.31 5.47 -8.85
CA PRO A 8 28.36 5.26 -7.72
C PRO A 8 27.14 6.23 -7.73
N HIS A 9 26.07 5.94 -6.97
CA HIS A 9 25.53 6.77 -5.86
C HIS A 9 24.10 6.30 -5.47
N PRO A 10 23.75 6.32 -4.17
CA PRO A 10 22.44 5.91 -3.68
C PRO A 10 21.34 6.87 -4.15
N GLU A 11 20.10 6.40 -4.24
CA GLU A 11 18.93 7.28 -4.33
C GLU A 11 19.00 8.29 -3.16
N VAL A 12 19.22 9.55 -3.52
CA VAL A 12 19.55 10.60 -2.55
C VAL A 12 18.27 11.15 -1.96
N ASP A 13 18.19 11.15 -0.63
CA ASP A 13 17.24 11.93 0.16
C ASP A 13 17.28 13.41 -0.26
N VAL A 14 16.13 13.98 -0.64
CA VAL A 14 16.00 15.43 -0.83
C VAL A 14 15.63 16.08 0.51
N PRO A 15 16.42 17.04 1.04
CA PRO A 15 16.11 17.70 2.32
C PRO A 15 14.84 18.55 2.24
N ARG A 16 13.95 18.40 3.24
CA ARG A 16 12.83 19.34 3.44
C ARG A 16 13.34 20.69 3.96
N LEU A 17 12.99 21.77 3.25
CA LEU A 17 13.04 23.13 3.77
C LEU A 17 12.03 23.29 4.92
N LEU A 18 12.51 23.89 6.02
CA LEU A 18 11.77 24.20 7.24
C LEU A 18 10.54 25.08 6.95
N PRO A 19 9.41 24.90 7.67
CA PRO A 19 8.34 25.89 7.68
C PRO A 19 8.72 27.09 8.57
N PRO A 20 8.25 28.31 8.26
CA PRO A 20 8.53 29.49 9.08
C PRO A 20 7.76 29.45 10.40
N GLU A 21 8.46 29.81 11.48
CA GLU A 21 7.89 30.13 12.78
C GLU A 21 7.05 31.42 12.75
N GLY A 22 6.00 31.42 13.57
CA GLY A 22 5.63 32.61 14.35
C GLY A 22 4.38 33.36 13.89
N LEU A 23 3.33 33.31 14.72
CA LEU A 23 2.80 34.52 15.36
C LEU A 23 1.82 34.18 16.49
N THR A 24 1.99 34.94 17.57
CA THR A 24 1.43 34.78 18.91
C THR A 24 0.15 35.58 19.14
N ARG A 25 -0.59 35.16 20.18
CA ARG A 25 -1.27 35.97 21.23
C ARG A 25 -2.63 36.65 20.98
N GLY A 26 -3.50 36.45 21.99
CA GLY A 26 -4.59 37.33 22.42
C GLY A 26 -5.85 36.51 22.74
N GLY A 27 -6.49 36.48 23.91
CA GLY A 27 -6.46 37.36 25.08
C GLY A 27 -7.90 37.53 25.60
N VAL A 28 -8.23 36.80 26.68
CA VAL A 28 -9.14 37.13 27.81
C VAL A 28 -10.42 37.99 27.55
N ARG A 29 -11.62 37.48 27.92
CA ARG A 29 -12.43 37.96 29.07
C ARG A 29 -13.84 37.37 29.18
N SER A 30 -14.16 37.08 30.44
CA SER A 30 -15.44 36.71 31.05
C SER A 30 -16.55 37.77 30.97
N ARG A 31 -17.82 37.35 31.02
CA ARG A 31 -18.90 38.09 31.69
C ARG A 31 -19.87 37.16 32.42
N ARG A 32 -20.38 37.68 33.54
CA ARG A 32 -21.13 37.08 34.66
C ARG A 32 -22.66 37.12 34.45
N ARG A 33 -23.36 36.21 35.17
CA ARG A 33 -24.62 36.33 35.99
C ARG A 33 -25.81 37.14 35.42
N ALA A 34 -27.09 36.84 35.64
CA ALA A 34 -27.93 35.90 36.44
C ALA A 34 -29.42 36.22 36.03
N PRO A 35 -30.48 36.02 36.86
CA PRO A 35 -31.13 34.81 37.39
C PRO A 35 -32.66 34.71 37.06
N GLY A 36 -33.30 33.57 37.41
CA GLY A 36 -34.53 33.63 38.22
C GLY A 36 -35.82 32.92 37.72
N ARG A 37 -36.44 32.22 38.71
CA ARG A 37 -37.86 31.80 38.89
C ARG A 37 -38.36 30.57 38.10
N ARG A 38 -38.75 29.44 38.72
CA ARG A 38 -39.77 29.07 39.76
C ARG A 38 -41.19 28.87 39.22
N GLY A 39 -41.65 27.63 39.30
CA GLY A 39 -43.04 27.12 39.42
C GLY A 39 -42.96 25.58 39.46
N CYS A 40 -43.19 24.86 40.58
CA CYS A 40 -44.48 24.43 41.17
C CYS A 40 -45.53 24.06 40.10
N GLY A 41 -46.08 22.85 39.99
CA GLY A 41 -45.96 21.60 40.75
C GLY A 41 -47.19 20.72 40.44
N TRP A 42 -47.08 19.39 40.56
CA TRP A 42 -48.16 18.50 41.02
C TRP A 42 -47.63 17.06 41.17
N ARG A 43 -47.69 16.56 42.41
CA ARG A 43 -48.21 15.24 42.84
C ARG A 43 -47.81 14.07 41.94
N GLY A 44 -46.91 13.16 42.35
CA GLY A 44 -47.07 12.31 43.52
C GLY A 44 -47.63 10.94 43.09
N CYS A 45 -46.87 9.89 43.36
CA CYS A 45 -47.24 8.47 43.29
C CYS A 45 -47.30 7.80 41.89
N ALA A 46 -46.13 7.55 41.31
CA ALA A 46 -45.91 6.38 40.43
C ALA A 46 -44.47 5.86 40.56
N ALA A 47 -43.96 5.78 41.80
CA ALA A 47 -42.86 4.90 42.13
C ALA A 47 -43.50 3.58 42.60
N VAL A 48 -43.20 2.46 41.92
CA VAL A 48 -43.14 1.07 42.41
C VAL A 48 -43.16 0.01 41.27
N LEU A 49 -43.29 0.37 39.98
CA LEU A 49 -43.35 -0.65 38.91
C LEU A 49 -42.42 -0.46 37.70
N THR A 50 -41.23 0.11 37.87
CA THR A 50 -40.19 0.16 36.82
C THR A 50 -38.77 -0.08 37.35
N SER A 51 -38.62 -0.87 38.42
CA SER A 51 -37.32 -1.17 39.04
C SER A 51 -36.72 -2.53 38.62
N LEU A 52 -37.25 -3.17 37.56
CA LEU A 52 -36.81 -4.51 37.11
C LEU A 52 -36.58 -4.65 35.59
N THR A 53 -36.53 -3.54 34.84
CA THR A 53 -36.14 -3.52 33.42
C THR A 53 -34.99 -2.56 33.11
N ALA A 54 -34.31 -2.04 34.14
CA ALA A 54 -33.15 -1.15 34.01
C ALA A 54 -31.78 -1.86 34.19
N LEU A 55 -31.76 -3.19 34.38
CA LEU A 55 -30.53 -3.98 34.49
C LEU A 55 -30.25 -4.90 33.28
N ALA A 56 -31.06 -4.80 32.21
CA ALA A 56 -30.82 -5.52 30.94
C ALA A 56 -30.42 -4.59 29.77
N ALA A 57 -30.28 -3.27 30.01
CA ALA A 57 -29.93 -2.28 28.99
C ALA A 57 -28.52 -1.68 29.15
N THR A 58 -27.69 -2.23 30.04
CA THR A 58 -26.28 -1.80 30.22
C THR A 58 -25.26 -2.80 29.68
N SER A 59 -25.69 -3.86 29.00
CA SER A 59 -24.81 -4.94 28.53
C SER A 59 -24.50 -4.91 27.03
N LEU A 60 -24.89 -3.85 26.29
CA LEU A 60 -24.76 -3.81 24.82
C LEU A 60 -24.09 -2.56 24.25
N ILE A 61 -23.30 -1.84 25.05
CA ILE A 61 -22.31 -0.90 24.50
C ILE A 61 -21.03 -1.04 25.32
N ALA A 62 -20.29 -2.13 25.08
CA ALA A 62 -18.85 -2.01 25.19
C ALA A 62 -18.42 -1.17 23.99
N PRO A 63 -17.86 0.04 24.14
CA PRO A 63 -16.92 0.47 23.14
C PRO A 63 -15.84 -0.62 23.13
N THR A 64 -15.60 -1.26 21.99
CA THR A 64 -14.29 -1.84 21.76
C THR A 64 -13.33 -0.67 21.86
N ALA A 65 -12.83 -0.43 23.08
CA ALA A 65 -11.68 0.40 23.28
C ALA A 65 -10.63 -0.20 22.35
N ALA A 66 -10.35 0.50 21.26
CA ALA A 66 -9.22 0.21 20.40
C ALA A 66 -8.04 0.12 21.35
N VAL A 67 -7.58 -1.09 21.65
CA VAL A 67 -6.39 -1.25 22.46
C VAL A 67 -5.29 -0.66 21.59
N PRO A 68 -4.63 0.43 22.00
CA PRO A 68 -3.37 0.77 21.38
C PRO A 68 -2.42 -0.27 21.96
N LEU A 69 -2.40 -1.46 21.36
CA LEU A 69 -1.38 -2.43 21.64
C LEU A 69 -0.11 -1.84 21.04
N SER A 70 0.58 -1.00 21.81
CA SER A 70 2.03 -0.94 21.73
C SER A 70 2.51 -2.34 22.12
N MET A 71 2.44 -3.27 21.15
CA MET A 71 3.00 -4.59 21.27
C MET A 71 4.47 -4.38 21.62
N PRO A 72 5.02 -5.00 22.68
CA PRO A 72 6.37 -4.71 23.14
C PRO A 72 7.46 -4.86 22.08
N CYS A 73 7.20 -5.66 21.04
CA CYS A 73 8.08 -5.96 19.93
C CYS A 73 7.71 -5.27 18.61
N ALA A 74 6.61 -4.50 18.55
CA ALA A 74 6.29 -3.71 17.36
C ALA A 74 7.30 -2.57 17.20
N LEU A 75 7.85 -2.41 16.00
CA LEU A 75 8.68 -1.26 15.68
C LEU A 75 7.80 -0.01 15.58
N LYS A 76 8.33 1.12 16.06
CA LYS A 76 7.73 2.42 15.83
C LYS A 76 8.02 2.90 14.42
N ARG A 77 7.07 3.58 13.81
CA ARG A 77 7.30 4.25 12.53
C ARG A 77 8.36 5.32 12.69
N THR A 78 9.18 5.42 11.65
CA THR A 78 10.26 6.40 11.52
C THR A 78 9.98 7.30 10.32
N ALA A 79 10.85 8.29 10.10
CA ALA A 79 10.81 9.12 8.89
C ALA A 79 11.33 8.41 7.63
N ALA A 80 11.83 7.18 7.75
CA ALA A 80 12.31 6.41 6.60
C ALA A 80 11.19 6.18 5.59
N HIS A 81 11.51 6.31 4.30
CA HIS A 81 10.62 5.89 3.23
C HIS A 81 10.30 4.39 3.40
N HIS A 82 9.03 4.02 3.23
CA HIS A 82 8.54 2.66 3.50
C HIS A 82 8.90 2.09 4.89
N SER A 83 8.85 2.95 5.93
CA SER A 83 9.12 2.55 7.32
C SER A 83 8.44 1.23 7.70
N GLU A 84 9.21 0.32 8.32
CA GLU A 84 8.74 -0.97 8.81
C GLU A 84 8.04 -0.91 10.18
N GLY A 85 7.79 0.30 10.70
CA GLY A 85 7.03 0.50 11.92
C GLY A 85 5.53 0.24 11.76
N LEU A 86 4.92 -0.27 12.84
CA LEU A 86 3.55 -0.79 12.87
C LEU A 86 2.63 -0.04 13.84
N ASP A 87 3.17 0.91 14.61
CA ASP A 87 2.44 1.64 15.65
C ASP A 87 1.36 2.60 15.10
N THR A 88 1.54 3.06 13.87
CA THR A 88 0.57 3.86 13.11
C THR A 88 0.58 3.44 11.64
N TRP A 89 -0.41 3.89 10.86
CA TRP A 89 -0.42 3.70 9.40
C TRP A 89 -0.07 4.98 8.68
N ASN A 90 0.66 4.88 7.57
CA ASN A 90 0.90 6.01 6.69
C ASN A 90 -0.36 6.37 5.89
N ALA A 91 -1.10 7.38 6.34
CA ALA A 91 -2.33 7.83 5.67
C ALA A 91 -2.10 8.32 4.23
N ALA A 92 -0.85 8.51 3.78
CA ALA A 92 -0.57 8.75 2.38
C ALA A 92 -0.85 7.51 1.51
N TYR A 93 -0.83 6.29 2.05
CA TYR A 93 -1.03 5.03 1.33
C TYR A 93 -2.42 4.43 1.61
N PRO A 94 -3.10 3.83 0.62
CA PRO A 94 -4.33 3.09 0.84
C PRO A 94 -4.08 1.85 1.70
N ARG A 95 -4.98 1.55 2.64
CA ARG A 95 -4.92 0.32 3.44
C ARG A 95 -5.54 -0.86 2.67
N PRO A 96 -4.83 -1.97 2.45
CA PRO A 96 -5.38 -3.14 1.76
C PRO A 96 -6.19 -4.02 2.72
N LEU A 97 -7.31 -3.49 3.24
CA LEU A 97 -8.20 -4.17 4.20
C LEU A 97 -9.64 -4.32 3.67
N ARG A 98 -9.84 -4.01 2.39
CA ARG A 98 -11.13 -4.09 1.70
C ARG A 98 -10.90 -4.41 0.23
N ARG A 99 -11.96 -4.42 -0.57
CA ARG A 99 -11.78 -4.35 -2.02
C ARG A 99 -11.23 -2.99 -2.42
N LEU A 100 -10.17 -2.99 -3.23
CA LEU A 100 -9.66 -1.82 -3.94
C LEU A 100 -9.86 -2.03 -5.45
N ASP A 101 -10.34 -1.00 -6.14
CA ASP A 101 -10.54 -1.01 -7.59
C ASP A 101 -9.33 -0.39 -8.29
N ALA A 102 -8.78 -1.08 -9.29
CA ALA A 102 -7.57 -0.68 -9.99
C ALA A 102 -7.80 -0.56 -11.49
N VAL A 103 -7.56 0.61 -12.08
CA VAL A 103 -7.68 0.81 -13.53
C VAL A 103 -6.37 0.44 -14.23
N MET A 104 -6.46 -0.25 -15.36
CA MET A 104 -5.32 -0.44 -16.26
C MET A 104 -5.54 0.36 -17.53
N VAL A 105 -4.66 1.34 -17.75
CA VAL A 105 -4.67 2.24 -18.89
C VAL A 105 -3.51 1.87 -19.79
N PHE A 106 -3.83 1.42 -21.01
CA PHE A 106 -2.85 0.95 -21.99
C PHE A 106 -2.42 2.11 -22.89
N LEU A 107 -1.12 2.35 -23.00
CA LEU A 107 -0.54 3.53 -23.62
C LEU A 107 0.29 3.15 -24.85
N SER A 108 -0.15 3.61 -26.02
CA SER A 108 0.59 3.45 -27.28
C SER A 108 1.31 4.75 -27.63
N PHE A 109 2.32 4.67 -28.51
CA PHE A 109 3.15 5.83 -28.85
C PHE A 109 3.13 6.12 -30.35
N PRO A 110 3.35 7.36 -30.80
CA PRO A 110 3.32 7.68 -32.23
C PRO A 110 4.37 7.00 -33.09
N ASP A 111 5.46 6.53 -32.49
CA ASP A 111 6.60 5.86 -33.12
C ASP A 111 6.51 4.32 -33.12
N ALA A 112 5.41 3.76 -32.61
CA ALA A 112 5.17 2.32 -32.58
C ALA A 112 3.68 2.00 -32.83
N GLU A 113 3.41 0.91 -33.54
CA GLU A 113 2.07 0.35 -33.65
C GLU A 113 1.98 -0.88 -32.73
N PRO A 114 1.07 -0.90 -31.74
CA PRO A 114 1.00 -2.01 -30.80
C PRO A 114 0.67 -3.33 -31.51
N LEU A 115 1.49 -4.36 -31.27
CA LEU A 115 1.28 -5.70 -31.84
C LEU A 115 0.41 -6.57 -30.93
N THR A 116 0.29 -6.20 -29.65
CA THR A 116 -0.43 -6.94 -28.61
C THR A 116 -1.72 -6.22 -28.23
N ARG A 117 -2.79 -6.97 -27.93
CA ARG A 117 -4.06 -6.35 -27.50
C ARG A 117 -4.05 -6.10 -25.98
N PRO A 118 -4.72 -5.05 -25.49
CA PRO A 118 -4.89 -4.82 -24.05
C PRO A 118 -5.41 -6.01 -23.25
N ALA A 119 -6.28 -6.82 -23.86
CA ALA A 119 -6.83 -8.01 -23.22
C ALA A 119 -5.77 -9.12 -23.01
N ASP A 120 -4.82 -9.24 -23.93
CA ASP A 120 -3.73 -10.22 -23.84
C ASP A 120 -2.74 -9.79 -22.75
N LEU A 121 -2.36 -8.50 -22.72
CA LEU A 121 -1.55 -7.93 -21.62
C LEU A 121 -2.25 -8.02 -20.26
N THR A 122 -3.58 -7.86 -20.20
CA THR A 122 -4.33 -8.05 -18.95
C THR A 122 -4.21 -9.49 -18.46
N ALA A 123 -4.29 -10.46 -19.36
CA ALA A 123 -4.28 -11.89 -19.04
C ALA A 123 -2.94 -12.37 -18.48
N ASP A 124 -1.84 -11.67 -18.77
CA ASP A 124 -0.54 -11.93 -18.16
C ASP A 124 -0.55 -11.72 -16.64
N TYR A 125 -1.29 -10.72 -16.17
CA TYR A 125 -1.27 -10.30 -14.76
C TYR A 125 -2.47 -10.79 -13.97
N PHE A 126 -3.62 -10.96 -14.62
CA PHE A 126 -4.89 -11.28 -13.97
C PHE A 126 -5.49 -12.59 -14.52
N PRO A 127 -5.99 -13.48 -13.66
CA PRO A 127 -6.33 -13.25 -12.25
C PRO A 127 -5.18 -13.51 -11.24
N ALA A 128 -3.97 -13.84 -11.70
CA ALA A 128 -2.85 -14.23 -10.83
C ALA A 128 -2.58 -13.23 -9.69
N THR A 129 -2.48 -11.94 -10.01
CA THR A 129 -2.24 -10.86 -9.02
C THR A 129 -3.39 -10.74 -8.02
N SER A 130 -4.64 -10.82 -8.48
CA SER A 130 -5.81 -10.79 -7.58
C SER A 130 -5.86 -12.00 -6.66
N HIS A 131 -5.51 -13.19 -7.16
CA HIS A 131 -5.44 -14.42 -6.37
C HIS A 131 -4.33 -14.37 -5.32
N PHE A 132 -3.14 -13.88 -5.69
CA PHE A 132 -2.04 -13.67 -4.75
C PHE A 132 -2.50 -12.86 -3.55
N PHE A 133 -3.03 -11.67 -3.77
CA PHE A 133 -3.50 -10.80 -2.68
C PHE A 133 -4.65 -11.39 -1.89
N ALA A 134 -5.58 -12.07 -2.56
CA ALA A 134 -6.70 -12.74 -1.90
C ALA A 134 -6.25 -13.84 -0.93
N GLN A 135 -5.22 -14.60 -1.33
CA GLN A 135 -4.64 -15.69 -0.56
C GLN A 135 -3.73 -15.17 0.56
N ALA A 136 -2.78 -14.30 0.24
CA ALA A 136 -1.81 -13.75 1.19
C ALA A 136 -2.49 -13.01 2.36
N SER A 137 -3.64 -12.38 2.09
CA SER A 137 -4.45 -11.64 3.07
C SER A 137 -5.52 -12.47 3.78
N TYR A 138 -5.59 -13.79 3.58
CA TYR A 138 -6.62 -14.65 4.17
C TYR A 138 -8.06 -14.21 3.87
N GLY A 139 -8.31 -13.65 2.69
CA GLY A 139 -9.64 -13.12 2.36
C GLY A 139 -9.85 -11.64 2.67
N LYS A 140 -8.99 -11.00 3.48
CA LYS A 140 -9.19 -9.63 3.98
C LYS A 140 -9.01 -8.56 2.90
N PHE A 141 -8.22 -8.84 1.87
CA PHE A 141 -7.94 -7.94 0.76
C PHE A 141 -8.39 -8.52 -0.58
N ARG A 142 -8.86 -7.65 -1.48
CA ARG A 142 -9.19 -7.98 -2.87
C ARG A 142 -8.78 -6.83 -3.79
N LEU A 143 -7.90 -7.10 -4.73
CA LEU A 143 -7.58 -6.17 -5.82
C LEU A 143 -8.45 -6.51 -7.03
N ARG A 144 -9.28 -5.57 -7.50
CA ARG A 144 -10.17 -5.75 -8.66
C ARG A 144 -9.67 -4.94 -9.86
N PRO A 145 -9.22 -5.58 -10.95
CA PRO A 145 -8.80 -4.87 -12.14
C PRO A 145 -9.99 -4.35 -12.96
N HIS A 146 -9.81 -3.19 -13.57
CA HIS A 146 -10.68 -2.56 -14.57
C HIS A 146 -9.82 -2.19 -15.78
N PRO A 147 -9.48 -3.15 -16.65
CA PRO A 147 -8.65 -2.89 -17.82
C PRO A 147 -9.46 -2.14 -18.88
N LEU A 148 -8.86 -1.11 -19.47
CA LEU A 148 -9.39 -0.53 -20.69
C LEU A 148 -9.24 -1.51 -21.87
N ARG A 149 -10.16 -1.40 -22.83
CA ARG A 149 -10.18 -2.27 -24.01
C ARG A 149 -9.32 -1.75 -25.16
N GLU A 150 -8.94 -0.49 -25.09
CA GLU A 150 -8.30 0.24 -26.18
C GLU A 150 -7.01 0.90 -25.71
N TRP A 151 -6.09 1.03 -26.65
CA TRP A 151 -4.89 1.84 -26.48
C TRP A 151 -5.24 3.33 -26.42
N ILE A 152 -4.59 4.06 -25.51
CA ILE A 152 -4.60 5.52 -25.44
C ILE A 152 -3.31 6.00 -26.07
N ARG A 153 -3.40 6.76 -27.16
CA ARG A 153 -2.22 7.25 -27.86
C ARG A 153 -1.60 8.41 -27.08
N MET A 154 -0.34 8.26 -26.71
CA MET A 154 0.48 9.29 -26.08
C MET A 154 0.81 10.41 -27.07
N PRO A 155 1.01 11.65 -26.60
CA PRO A 155 1.25 12.80 -27.48
C PRO A 155 2.65 12.86 -28.10
N ARG A 156 3.61 12.07 -27.57
CA ARG A 156 5.02 12.06 -27.99
C ARG A 156 5.51 10.63 -28.18
N ALA A 157 6.53 10.48 -29.02
CA ALA A 157 7.23 9.21 -29.23
C ALA A 157 7.73 8.59 -27.91
N SER A 158 7.75 7.26 -27.84
CA SER A 158 8.22 6.49 -26.68
C SER A 158 9.63 6.92 -26.25
N THR A 159 10.52 7.11 -27.24
CA THR A 159 11.91 7.54 -27.06
C THR A 159 12.06 8.91 -26.41
N ALA A 160 11.04 9.78 -26.44
CA ALA A 160 11.08 11.10 -25.82
C ALA A 160 10.88 11.08 -24.29
N TYR A 161 10.43 9.95 -23.73
CA TYR A 161 10.18 9.80 -22.29
C TYR A 161 11.35 9.18 -21.52
N ALA A 162 12.35 8.63 -22.22
CA ALA A 162 13.51 7.98 -21.63
C ALA A 162 13.15 6.98 -20.50
N MET A 163 12.18 6.10 -20.77
CA MET A 163 11.69 5.09 -19.83
C MET A 163 12.79 4.02 -19.65
N GLN A 164 13.62 4.18 -18.63
CA GLN A 164 14.80 3.35 -18.35
C GLN A 164 15.00 3.18 -16.84
N ARG A 165 15.79 2.19 -16.42
CA ARG A 165 15.95 1.82 -14.99
C ARG A 165 16.26 2.99 -14.04
N ASP A 166 17.19 3.87 -14.44
CA ASP A 166 17.57 5.08 -13.68
C ASP A 166 16.84 6.30 -14.28
N TRP A 167 15.51 6.28 -14.16
CA TRP A 167 14.63 7.23 -14.84
C TRP A 167 14.74 8.63 -14.27
N HIS A 168 15.21 9.58 -15.08
CA HIS A 168 15.34 10.97 -14.66
C HIS A 168 13.97 11.55 -14.24
N ALA A 169 13.89 12.13 -13.03
CA ALA A 169 12.65 12.58 -12.41
C ALA A 169 11.80 13.52 -13.29
N ALA A 170 12.45 14.42 -14.05
CA ALA A 170 11.75 15.31 -14.99
C ALA A 170 11.10 14.57 -16.17
N ALA A 171 11.78 13.56 -16.75
CA ALA A 171 11.26 12.77 -17.86
C ALA A 171 10.10 11.88 -17.39
N ARG A 172 10.25 11.26 -16.22
CA ARG A 172 9.19 10.53 -15.49
C ARG A 172 7.96 11.38 -15.24
N SER A 173 8.15 12.59 -14.71
CA SER A 173 7.04 13.51 -14.46
C SER A 173 6.35 13.93 -15.76
N ALA A 174 7.10 14.08 -16.86
CA ALA A 174 6.53 14.42 -18.16
C ALA A 174 5.71 13.26 -18.74
N TYR A 175 6.20 12.02 -18.63
CA TYR A 175 5.44 10.81 -19.01
C TYR A 175 4.12 10.72 -18.26
N LEU A 176 4.17 10.82 -16.93
CA LEU A 176 2.98 10.64 -16.10
C LEU A 176 1.94 11.74 -16.31
N ARG A 177 2.35 12.99 -16.53
CA ARG A 177 1.44 14.07 -16.88
C ARG A 177 0.78 13.84 -18.24
N ASP A 178 1.57 13.45 -19.25
CA ASP A 178 1.05 13.21 -20.60
C ASP A 178 0.10 12.00 -20.63
N ALA A 179 0.45 10.93 -19.90
CA ALA A 179 -0.40 9.73 -19.76
C ALA A 179 -1.73 10.06 -19.08
N LEU A 180 -1.68 10.83 -17.98
CA LEU A 180 -2.89 11.27 -17.31
C LEU A 180 -3.76 12.14 -18.22
N ALA A 181 -3.17 13.17 -18.84
CA ALA A 181 -3.90 14.09 -19.72
C ALA A 181 -4.52 13.38 -20.94
N ALA A 182 -3.84 12.38 -21.50
CA ALA A 182 -4.38 11.58 -22.60
C ALA A 182 -5.54 10.66 -22.16
N ALA A 183 -5.55 10.22 -20.90
CA ALA A 183 -6.53 9.29 -20.35
C ALA A 183 -7.75 9.96 -19.70
N ASP A 184 -7.60 11.18 -19.19
CA ASP A 184 -8.59 11.95 -18.40
C ASP A 184 -9.98 12.00 -19.08
N GLY A 185 -10.01 12.27 -20.38
CA GLY A 185 -11.28 12.31 -21.14
C GLY A 185 -12.00 10.96 -21.29
N ARG A 186 -11.37 9.84 -20.90
CA ARG A 186 -11.90 8.47 -21.04
C ARG A 186 -12.00 7.71 -19.72
N VAL A 187 -11.32 8.17 -18.68
CA VAL A 187 -11.21 7.50 -17.38
C VAL A 187 -11.53 8.50 -16.29
N ASP A 188 -12.59 8.25 -15.54
CA ASP A 188 -12.86 8.96 -14.29
C ASP A 188 -11.99 8.34 -13.18
N PHE A 189 -10.85 8.97 -12.92
CA PHE A 189 -9.85 8.49 -11.97
C PHE A 189 -10.33 8.52 -10.51
N SER A 190 -11.37 9.30 -10.20
CA SER A 190 -11.94 9.36 -8.84
C SER A 190 -12.55 8.03 -8.39
N ARG A 191 -12.80 7.12 -9.34
CA ARG A 191 -13.42 5.80 -9.11
C ARG A 191 -12.43 4.69 -8.74
N TYR A 192 -11.13 4.97 -8.80
CA TYR A 192 -10.09 3.96 -8.65
C TYR A 192 -9.15 4.28 -7.50
N ASP A 193 -8.79 3.24 -6.74
CA ASP A 193 -7.83 3.32 -5.64
C ASP A 193 -6.37 3.17 -6.14
N VAL A 194 -6.20 2.51 -7.31
CA VAL A 194 -4.90 2.21 -7.93
C VAL A 194 -4.97 2.48 -9.43
N VAL A 195 -3.90 3.05 -9.99
CA VAL A 195 -3.75 3.33 -11.42
C VAL A 195 -2.52 2.61 -11.95
N TYR A 196 -2.72 1.77 -12.96
CA TYR A 196 -1.65 1.16 -13.76
C TYR A 196 -1.57 1.86 -15.11
N PHE A 197 -0.42 2.45 -15.42
CA PHE A 197 -0.09 2.88 -16.79
C PHE A 197 0.77 1.80 -17.43
N VAL A 198 0.19 1.08 -18.38
CA VAL A 198 0.82 -0.02 -19.10
C VAL A 198 1.31 0.51 -20.45
N ALA A 199 2.62 0.60 -20.64
CA ALA A 199 3.19 1.00 -21.91
C ALA A 199 3.13 -0.16 -22.91
N ASP A 200 3.06 0.18 -24.20
CA ASP A 200 3.27 -0.77 -25.29
C ASP A 200 4.66 -1.43 -25.17
N PRO A 201 4.74 -2.76 -24.92
CA PRO A 201 6.01 -3.44 -24.72
C PRO A 201 6.90 -3.46 -25.97
N ASP A 202 6.30 -3.26 -27.15
CA ASP A 202 7.01 -3.28 -28.43
C ASP A 202 7.52 -1.89 -28.86
N ALA A 203 7.22 -0.84 -28.09
CA ALA A 203 7.65 0.51 -28.41
C ALA A 203 9.16 0.72 -28.13
N PRO A 204 9.92 1.32 -29.07
CA PRO A 204 11.39 1.30 -29.03
C PRO A 204 12.02 2.08 -27.87
N GLY A 205 11.26 2.97 -27.23
CA GLY A 205 11.69 3.74 -26.06
C GLY A 205 11.29 3.14 -24.71
N VAL A 206 10.69 1.95 -24.69
CA VAL A 206 10.28 1.24 -23.46
C VAL A 206 11.37 0.23 -23.09
N ASP A 207 12.02 0.45 -21.95
CA ASP A 207 12.94 -0.51 -21.33
C ASP A 207 12.15 -1.43 -20.38
N SER A 208 12.12 -2.74 -20.67
CA SER A 208 11.41 -3.71 -19.84
C SER A 208 11.99 -3.85 -18.43
N ASP A 209 13.27 -3.52 -18.25
CA ASP A 209 13.92 -3.56 -16.93
C ASP A 209 13.61 -2.31 -16.08
N ALA A 210 12.77 -1.40 -16.60
CA ALA A 210 12.41 -0.14 -15.97
C ALA A 210 11.02 -0.14 -15.30
N THR A 211 10.28 -1.25 -15.31
CA THR A 211 9.04 -1.39 -14.53
C THR A 211 9.32 -1.10 -13.07
N LYS A 212 8.61 -0.12 -12.52
CA LYS A 212 8.72 0.32 -11.13
C LYS A 212 7.43 1.00 -10.69
N VAL A 213 7.12 0.96 -9.41
CA VAL A 213 6.21 1.92 -8.80
C VAL A 213 6.85 3.29 -8.74
N VAL A 214 6.12 4.29 -9.24
CA VAL A 214 6.52 5.68 -9.11
C VAL A 214 5.75 6.31 -7.95
N ASN A 215 6.43 6.47 -6.82
CA ASN A 215 5.96 7.34 -5.75
C ASN A 215 6.12 8.80 -6.20
N LEU A 216 5.02 9.57 -6.18
CA LEU A 216 5.03 10.97 -6.57
C LEU A 216 5.04 11.87 -5.34
N ASP A 217 6.06 12.71 -5.23
CA ASP A 217 6.15 13.74 -4.18
C ASP A 217 5.03 14.78 -4.31
N VAL A 218 4.66 15.10 -5.55
CA VAL A 218 3.51 15.95 -5.89
C VAL A 218 2.45 15.07 -6.55
N PRO A 219 1.26 14.93 -5.96
CA PRO A 219 0.17 14.17 -6.57
C PRO A 219 -0.19 14.70 -7.95
N LEU A 220 -0.45 13.79 -8.87
CA LEU A 220 -1.20 14.12 -10.08
C LEU A 220 -2.64 14.46 -9.68
N ARG A 221 -3.28 15.35 -10.44
CA ARG A 221 -4.67 15.72 -10.21
C ARG A 221 -5.48 15.51 -11.49
N ALA A 222 -6.52 14.71 -11.38
CA ALA A 222 -7.50 14.44 -12.41
C ALA A 222 -8.85 14.23 -11.72
N ASP A 223 -9.95 14.66 -12.35
CA ASP A 223 -11.32 14.46 -11.85
C ASP A 223 -11.58 14.92 -10.40
N GLY A 224 -10.85 15.93 -9.93
CA GLY A 224 -10.94 16.40 -8.54
C GLY A 224 -10.32 15.44 -7.50
N ALA A 225 -9.63 14.39 -7.93
CA ALA A 225 -8.92 13.45 -7.08
C ALA A 225 -7.39 13.67 -7.12
N ASP A 226 -6.75 13.55 -5.96
CA ASP A 226 -5.28 13.48 -5.85
C ASP A 226 -4.83 12.04 -6.15
N ILE A 227 -4.25 11.80 -7.32
CA ILE A 227 -3.59 10.55 -7.66
C ILE A 227 -2.15 10.62 -7.15
N ARG A 228 -1.94 10.03 -5.98
CA ARG A 228 -0.64 10.10 -5.28
C ARG A 228 0.37 9.06 -5.76
N ARG A 229 -0.11 7.97 -6.35
CA ARG A 229 0.71 6.84 -6.79
C ARG A 229 0.15 6.24 -8.06
N VAL A 230 1.08 5.90 -8.93
CA VAL A 230 0.82 5.21 -10.18
C VAL A 230 1.88 4.12 -10.29
N VAL A 231 1.45 2.96 -10.74
CA VAL A 231 2.36 1.88 -11.11
C VAL A 231 2.59 1.97 -12.61
N THR A 232 3.83 2.20 -13.03
CA THR A 232 4.21 2.18 -14.44
C THR A 232 4.69 0.78 -14.81
N VAL A 233 4.01 0.17 -15.77
CA VAL A 233 4.25 -1.21 -16.21
C VAL A 233 4.90 -1.16 -17.60
N PHE A 234 6.19 -1.49 -17.66
CA PHE A 234 7.03 -1.46 -18.86
C PHE A 234 7.49 -2.85 -19.29
N GLU A 235 7.02 -3.88 -18.59
CA GLU A 235 7.41 -5.27 -18.79
C GLU A 235 7.27 -5.75 -20.23
N LYS A 236 8.13 -6.70 -20.57
CA LYS A 236 7.96 -7.56 -21.74
C LYS A 236 6.65 -8.34 -21.68
N HIS A 237 6.20 -8.82 -22.84
CA HIS A 237 5.07 -9.74 -22.96
C HIS A 237 5.58 -11.14 -23.37
N PRO A 238 5.47 -12.19 -22.53
CA PRO A 238 4.91 -12.19 -21.17
C PRO A 238 5.91 -11.73 -20.09
N PRO A 239 5.41 -11.10 -19.00
CA PRO A 239 6.20 -10.59 -17.89
C PRO A 239 6.61 -11.69 -16.91
N ASP A 240 7.41 -11.33 -15.90
CA ASP A 240 7.59 -12.20 -14.74
C ASP A 240 6.29 -12.32 -13.95
N ARG A 241 5.95 -13.55 -13.56
CA ARG A 241 4.60 -13.92 -13.07
C ARG A 241 4.05 -13.03 -11.95
N LEU A 242 4.92 -12.54 -11.06
CA LEU A 242 4.52 -11.81 -9.85
C LEU A 242 5.02 -10.36 -9.79
N VAL A 243 5.58 -9.84 -10.89
CA VAL A 243 6.05 -8.45 -10.94
C VAL A 243 4.96 -7.45 -10.57
N LEU A 244 3.76 -7.59 -11.14
CA LEU A 244 2.67 -6.66 -10.80
C LEU A 244 2.23 -6.78 -9.33
N ALA A 245 2.32 -7.97 -8.74
CA ALA A 245 2.03 -8.16 -7.33
C ALA A 245 3.09 -7.47 -6.45
N HIS A 246 4.36 -7.60 -6.80
CA HIS A 246 5.49 -6.94 -6.15
C HIS A 246 5.34 -5.42 -6.21
N GLU A 247 5.15 -4.86 -7.41
CA GLU A 247 4.94 -3.44 -7.60
C GLU A 247 3.71 -2.94 -6.83
N THR A 248 2.60 -3.69 -6.87
CA THR A 248 1.41 -3.32 -6.10
C THR A 248 1.67 -3.34 -4.59
N GLY A 249 2.63 -4.13 -4.09
CA GLY A 249 3.10 -4.10 -2.70
C GLY A 249 3.58 -2.71 -2.26
N HIS A 250 4.31 -2.00 -3.12
CA HIS A 250 4.76 -0.62 -2.83
C HIS A 250 3.60 0.37 -2.70
N VAL A 251 2.48 0.13 -3.39
CA VAL A 251 1.25 0.93 -3.24
C VAL A 251 0.68 0.83 -1.82
N PHE A 252 1.06 -0.21 -1.07
CA PHE A 252 0.66 -0.44 0.33
C PHE A 252 1.80 -0.21 1.34
N ASP A 253 2.76 0.65 1.01
CA ASP A 253 3.86 1.08 1.88
C ASP A 253 4.88 -0.02 2.21
N LEU A 254 5.03 -1.04 1.36
CA LEU A 254 6.09 -2.05 1.51
C LEU A 254 7.39 -1.60 0.80
N PRO A 255 8.57 -1.80 1.39
CA PRO A 255 9.86 -1.57 0.74
C PRO A 255 10.31 -2.77 -0.08
N ASP A 256 11.28 -2.55 -0.95
CA ASP A 256 12.13 -3.62 -1.47
C ASP A 256 12.99 -4.21 -0.34
N LEU A 257 13.10 -5.54 -0.31
CA LEU A 257 13.90 -6.27 0.67
C LEU A 257 15.17 -6.89 0.06
N TYR A 258 15.34 -6.85 -1.26
CA TYR A 258 16.58 -7.26 -1.90
C TYR A 258 17.71 -6.26 -1.62
N HIS A 259 18.93 -6.77 -1.52
CA HIS A 259 20.13 -5.98 -1.34
C HIS A 259 20.87 -5.88 -2.68
N ARG A 260 20.77 -4.72 -3.34
CA ARG A 260 21.53 -4.45 -4.57
C ARG A 260 23.03 -4.43 -4.25
N PRO A 261 23.84 -5.40 -4.73
CA PRO A 261 25.28 -5.42 -4.47
C PRO A 261 25.96 -4.19 -5.08
N VAL A 262 26.89 -3.58 -4.36
CA VAL A 262 27.57 -2.33 -4.75
C VAL A 262 28.39 -2.49 -6.04
N ASP A 263 28.84 -3.69 -6.35
CA ASP A 263 29.62 -4.04 -7.53
C ASP A 263 28.79 -4.71 -8.66
N GLY A 264 27.48 -4.83 -8.46
CA GLY A 264 26.57 -5.53 -9.37
C GLY A 264 26.84 -7.02 -9.51
N LYS A 265 27.70 -7.60 -8.66
CA LYS A 265 28.08 -9.01 -8.65
C LYS A 265 27.81 -9.59 -7.26
N GLY A 266 26.64 -10.18 -7.07
CA GLY A 266 26.31 -10.79 -5.79
C GLY A 266 24.84 -11.14 -5.63
N ASP A 267 24.57 -11.81 -4.52
CA ASP A 267 23.30 -12.38 -4.10
C ASP A 267 22.30 -11.26 -3.75
N TRP A 268 21.45 -10.89 -4.70
CA TRP A 268 20.43 -9.85 -4.53
C TRP A 268 19.49 -10.17 -3.37
N ASP A 269 19.32 -11.46 -3.06
CA ASP A 269 18.36 -11.95 -2.08
C ASP A 269 19.05 -12.34 -0.76
N THR A 270 20.30 -11.92 -0.53
CA THR A 270 21.15 -12.34 0.60
C THR A 270 20.43 -12.40 1.97
N HIS A 271 19.51 -11.46 2.24
CA HIS A 271 18.89 -11.30 3.55
C HIS A 271 17.52 -11.97 3.69
N VAL A 272 16.80 -12.13 2.60
CA VAL A 272 15.38 -12.55 2.62
C VAL A 272 15.12 -13.75 1.72
N GLY A 273 16.01 -14.04 0.77
CA GLY A 273 15.88 -15.12 -0.20
C GLY A 273 14.60 -15.00 -1.04
N ASP A 274 14.20 -16.14 -1.58
CA ASP A 274 12.94 -16.33 -2.30
C ASP A 274 11.69 -16.40 -1.42
N TRP A 275 11.80 -15.99 -0.15
CA TRP A 275 10.74 -16.21 0.85
C TRP A 275 9.73 -15.07 0.94
N ASP A 276 10.14 -13.85 0.62
CA ASP A 276 9.26 -12.68 0.58
C ASP A 276 9.16 -12.14 -0.84
N LEU A 277 7.93 -11.86 -1.31
CA LEU A 277 7.65 -11.25 -2.61
C LEU A 277 8.41 -9.94 -2.81
N MET A 278 8.59 -9.15 -1.77
CA MET A 278 9.34 -7.88 -1.81
C MET A 278 10.86 -8.09 -1.84
N GLY A 279 11.32 -9.31 -1.57
CA GLY A 279 12.70 -9.74 -1.80
C GLY A 279 12.90 -10.24 -3.23
N SER A 280 12.10 -11.23 -3.62
CA SER A 280 12.22 -11.90 -4.92
C SER A 280 10.84 -12.22 -5.51
N GLN A 281 10.50 -11.55 -6.61
CA GLN A 281 9.34 -11.89 -7.43
C GLN A 281 9.49 -13.21 -8.19
N PHE A 282 10.72 -13.77 -8.19
CA PHE A 282 11.11 -14.99 -8.89
C PHE A 282 11.02 -16.25 -8.03
N GLY A 283 10.75 -16.08 -6.72
CA GLY A 283 10.71 -17.19 -5.79
C GLY A 283 9.79 -18.32 -6.26
N LEU A 284 10.10 -19.54 -5.83
CA LEU A 284 9.31 -20.73 -6.18
C LEU A 284 7.90 -20.70 -5.55
N ALA A 285 7.76 -20.04 -4.40
CA ALA A 285 6.48 -19.83 -3.71
C ALA A 285 6.52 -18.56 -2.86
N PRO A 286 6.69 -17.37 -3.46
CA PRO A 286 6.88 -16.15 -2.70
C PRO A 286 5.53 -15.73 -2.14
N ASP A 287 5.46 -15.63 -0.82
CA ASP A 287 4.38 -15.01 -0.04
C ASP A 287 4.95 -13.72 0.56
N LEU A 288 4.21 -13.02 1.41
CA LEU A 288 4.77 -11.97 2.27
C LEU A 288 5.15 -12.56 3.62
N PHE A 289 6.26 -12.11 4.20
CA PHE A 289 6.65 -12.42 5.56
C PHE A 289 5.57 -12.02 6.55
N GLY A 290 5.51 -12.70 7.69
CA GLY A 290 4.58 -12.37 8.77
C GLY A 290 4.68 -10.93 9.24
N TRP A 291 5.86 -10.33 9.16
CA TRP A 291 6.03 -8.90 9.46
C TRP A 291 5.22 -8.02 8.50
N HIS A 292 5.34 -8.22 7.18
CA HIS A 292 4.56 -7.48 6.19
C HIS A 292 3.07 -7.80 6.27
N LYS A 293 2.68 -9.07 6.48
CA LYS A 293 1.27 -9.41 6.72
C LYS A 293 0.71 -8.74 7.98
N TRP A 294 1.52 -8.56 9.02
CA TRP A 294 1.12 -7.82 10.22
C TRP A 294 1.01 -6.32 9.96
N LYS A 295 1.97 -5.72 9.23
CA LYS A 295 1.97 -4.32 8.77
C LYS A 295 0.74 -3.95 7.98
N LEU A 296 0.32 -4.84 7.08
CA LEU A 296 -0.86 -4.64 6.25
C LEU A 296 -2.17 -4.91 7.02
N GLY A 297 -2.10 -5.37 8.27
CA GLY A 297 -3.25 -5.69 9.12
C GLY A 297 -3.93 -7.02 8.79
N TRP A 298 -3.23 -7.92 8.08
CA TRP A 298 -3.76 -9.22 7.70
C TRP A 298 -3.60 -10.24 8.83
N LEU A 299 -2.53 -10.14 9.62
CA LEU A 299 -2.41 -10.84 10.91
C LEU A 299 -3.06 -10.03 12.03
N GLU A 300 -3.90 -10.69 12.81
CA GLU A 300 -4.54 -10.10 13.99
C GLU A 300 -3.57 -10.03 15.18
N PRO A 301 -3.78 -9.10 16.14
CA PRO A 301 -2.91 -9.01 17.32
C PRO A 301 -2.76 -10.32 18.10
N ARG A 302 -3.80 -11.17 18.12
CA ARG A 302 -3.76 -12.50 18.76
C ARG A 302 -2.85 -13.51 18.03
N GLN A 303 -2.62 -13.29 16.74
CA GLN A 303 -1.74 -14.11 15.89
C GLN A 303 -0.28 -13.67 16.01
N VAL A 304 0.04 -12.69 16.86
CA VAL A 304 1.41 -12.23 17.09
C VAL A 304 1.73 -12.34 18.58
N ARG A 305 2.89 -12.91 18.91
CA ARG A 305 3.34 -13.05 20.30
C ARG A 305 4.70 -12.40 20.48
N CYS A 306 4.75 -11.26 21.17
CA CYS A 306 6.00 -10.70 21.63
C CYS A 306 6.53 -11.52 22.81
N VAL A 307 7.66 -12.18 22.64
CA VAL A 307 8.32 -12.95 23.70
C VAL A 307 9.25 -12.01 24.48
N VAL A 308 8.76 -11.49 25.61
CA VAL A 308 9.53 -10.60 26.50
C VAL A 308 9.91 -11.36 27.77
N GLY A 309 11.18 -11.33 28.17
CA GLY A 309 11.60 -11.76 29.51
C GLY A 309 11.40 -13.24 29.82
N ALA A 310 11.61 -14.15 28.85
CA ALA A 310 11.34 -15.59 29.01
C ALA A 310 12.15 -16.30 30.11
N GLY A 311 13.06 -15.62 30.82
CA GLY A 311 13.88 -16.17 31.89
C GLY A 311 14.62 -17.45 31.46
N ARG A 312 15.00 -18.30 32.42
CA ARG A 312 15.65 -19.60 32.14
C ARG A 312 14.67 -20.67 31.65
N ARG A 313 13.36 -20.43 31.70
CA ARG A 313 12.31 -21.43 31.33
C ARG A 313 11.83 -21.31 29.88
N GLY A 314 12.12 -20.21 29.20
CA GLY A 314 11.72 -20.00 27.81
C GLY A 314 10.19 -19.81 27.65
N ALA A 315 9.76 -19.51 26.43
CA ALA A 315 8.36 -19.58 26.03
C ALA A 315 8.18 -20.78 25.10
N ARG A 316 7.19 -21.63 25.35
CA ARG A 316 6.79 -22.71 24.44
C ARG A 316 5.59 -22.24 23.64
N LEU A 317 5.73 -22.19 22.32
CA LEU A 317 4.71 -21.75 21.38
C LEU A 317 4.49 -22.83 20.33
N THR A 318 3.24 -23.00 19.91
CA THR A 318 2.90 -23.76 18.71
C THR A 318 2.79 -22.77 17.56
N LEU A 319 3.41 -23.10 16.44
CA LEU A 319 3.44 -22.26 15.24
C LEU A 319 2.62 -22.93 14.15
N GLU A 320 1.85 -22.13 13.42
CA GLU A 320 1.13 -22.54 12.23
C GLU A 320 1.77 -21.89 11.00
N PRO A 321 1.92 -22.61 9.87
CA PRO A 321 2.42 -22.00 8.64
C PRO A 321 1.51 -20.85 8.20
N LEU A 322 2.10 -19.71 7.83
CA LEU A 322 1.36 -18.55 7.30
C LEU A 322 0.54 -18.86 6.05
N ALA A 323 0.93 -19.88 5.27
CA ALA A 323 0.19 -20.32 4.09
C ALA A 323 -1.06 -21.15 4.45
N ALA A 324 -1.14 -21.69 5.67
CA ALA A 324 -2.34 -22.36 6.15
C ALA A 324 -3.40 -21.29 6.43
N GLY A 325 -4.45 -21.25 5.60
CA GLY A 325 -5.53 -20.27 5.75
C GLY A 325 -6.20 -20.33 7.13
N ALA A 326 -6.94 -19.30 7.48
CA ALA A 326 -7.71 -19.22 8.73
C ALA A 326 -8.82 -20.30 8.76
N GLY A 327 -8.48 -21.53 9.13
CA GLY A 327 -9.42 -22.66 9.07
C GLY A 327 -8.85 -24.04 9.39
N ALA A 328 -7.54 -24.23 9.48
CA ALA A 328 -6.99 -25.44 10.07
C ALA A 328 -6.99 -25.29 11.59
N GLY A 329 -8.09 -25.69 12.23
CA GLY A 329 -8.18 -25.64 13.69
C GLY A 329 -7.09 -26.47 14.35
N ALA A 330 -6.16 -25.81 15.03
CA ALA A 330 -5.51 -26.31 16.22
C ALA A 330 -5.26 -25.14 17.19
N GLU A 331 -5.43 -25.42 18.47
CA GLU A 331 -5.37 -24.48 19.58
C GLU A 331 -4.23 -23.44 19.51
N ALA A 332 -4.60 -22.16 19.58
CA ALA A 332 -3.77 -21.04 20.01
C ALA A 332 -2.31 -21.02 19.49
N GLY A 333 -2.13 -20.72 18.19
CA GLY A 333 -0.83 -20.39 17.60
C GLY A 333 -0.75 -18.96 17.08
N SER A 334 0.37 -18.28 17.32
CA SER A 334 0.73 -17.01 16.66
C SER A 334 1.56 -17.32 15.40
N GLY A 335 1.16 -16.78 14.25
CA GLY A 335 1.71 -17.10 12.92
C GLY A 335 3.14 -16.59 12.70
N VAL A 336 3.89 -17.33 11.86
CA VAL A 336 5.22 -16.94 11.32
C VAL A 336 5.08 -16.45 9.91
#